data_AF-A0A1F3D9Y3-F1
#
_entry.id   AF-A0A1F3D9Y3-F1
#
_cell.length_a   1.000
_cell.length_b   1.000
_cell.length_c   1.000
_cell.angle_alpha   90.00
_cell.angle_beta   90.00
_cell.angle_gamma   90.00
#
_symmetry.space_group_name_H-M   'P 1'
#
loop_
_entity.id
_entity.type
_entity.pdbx_description
1 polymer ?
#
loop_
_entity_poly.entity_id
_entity_poly.type
_entity_poly.pdbx_seq_one_letter_code
_entity_poly.pdbx_strand_id
1 'polypeptide(L)'
;MKSGFNIIWSDEAKNNLSCIIDYFETNWTENGLRKFFGKFEKTLQLISQNPQIFRLTNKRKNVRKCVFSRTLKTLFKKLKSLVILI
;
A
#
# COMPACT_ATOMS: atom_id res chain seq x y z
N MET A 1 11.16 4.20 -19.10
CA MET A 1 10.02 5.14 -19.03
C MET A 1 9.39 5.06 -17.64
N LYS A 2 9.43 6.13 -16.83
CA LYS A 2 8.73 6.20 -15.54
C LYS A 2 7.28 6.67 -15.78
N SER A 3 6.42 5.81 -16.32
CA SER A 3 5.03 6.15 -16.70
C SER A 3 4.02 5.61 -15.70
N GLY A 4 4.18 5.95 -14.41
CA GLY A 4 3.25 5.56 -13.34
C GLY A 4 2.77 6.78 -12.54
N PHE A 5 1.63 6.65 -11.86
CA PHE A 5 1.11 7.62 -10.91
C PHE A 5 2.10 7.82 -9.76
N ASN A 6 2.34 9.06 -9.34
CA ASN A 6 3.22 9.35 -8.21
C ASN A 6 2.52 8.98 -6.89
N ILE A 7 3.17 8.18 -6.05
CA ILE A 7 2.62 7.75 -4.78
C ILE A 7 3.00 8.77 -3.70
N ILE A 8 1.98 9.30 -3.03
CA ILE A 8 2.10 10.21 -1.89
C ILE A 8 1.57 9.47 -0.66
N TRP A 9 2.36 9.52 0.41
CA TRP A 9 2.01 8.91 1.69
C TRP A 9 1.42 9.97 2.61
N SER A 10 0.20 9.74 3.08
CA SER A 10 -0.31 10.49 4.23
C SER A 10 0.47 10.14 5.49
N ASP A 11 0.42 11.00 6.49
CA ASP A 11 1.08 10.73 7.77
C ASP A 11 0.44 9.54 8.50
N GLU A 12 -0.87 9.32 8.33
CA GLU A 12 -1.55 8.09 8.78
C GLU A 12 -0.92 6.85 8.14
N ALA A 13 -0.69 6.86 6.82
CA ALA A 13 -0.10 5.74 6.11
C ALA A 13 1.37 5.49 6.54
N LYS A 14 2.15 6.54 6.79
CA LYS A 14 3.52 6.41 7.31
C LYS A 14 3.53 5.80 8.71
N ASN A 15 2.68 6.31 9.61
CA ASN A 15 2.57 5.82 10.98
C ASN A 15 2.13 4.34 11.00
N ASN A 16 1.13 3.99 10.19
CA ASN A 16 0.68 2.61 10.06
C ASN A 16 1.80 1.68 9.56
N LEU A 17 2.60 2.13 8.57
CA LEU A 17 3.74 1.35 8.10
C LEU A 17 4.79 1.19 9.20
N SER A 18 5.11 2.24 9.96
CA SER A 18 6.03 2.16 11.10
C SER A 18 5.58 1.12 12.11
N CYS A 19 4.32 1.18 12.56
CA CYS A 19 3.78 0.20 13.52
C CYS A 19 3.85 -1.24 12.99
N ILE A 20 3.64 -1.43 11.69
CA ILE A 20 3.76 -2.75 11.05
C ILE A 20 5.23 -3.22 11.07
N ILE A 21 6.18 -2.34 10.79
CA ILE A 21 7.62 -2.64 10.83
C ILE A 21 8.04 -2.98 12.26
N ASP A 22 7.67 -2.17 13.24
CA ASP A 22 7.99 -2.39 14.67
C ASP A 22 7.44 -3.74 15.16
N TYR A 23 6.22 -4.09 14.74
CA TYR A 23 5.63 -5.40 15.02
C TYR A 23 6.42 -6.54 14.36
N PHE A 24 6.90 -6.34 13.13
CA PHE A 24 7.65 -7.38 12.43
C PHE A 24 9.06 -7.57 13.01
N GLU A 25 9.78 -6.51 13.38
CA GLU A 25 11.14 -6.61 13.94
C GLU A 25 11.16 -7.43 15.25
N THR A 26 10.09 -7.36 16.03
CA THR A 26 9.98 -8.07 17.31
C THR A 26 9.49 -9.51 17.17
N ASN A 27 8.79 -9.85 16.08
CA ASN A 27 8.06 -11.12 15.97
C ASN A 27 8.47 -12.01 14.79
N TRP A 28 9.27 -11.52 13.83
CA TRP A 28 9.52 -12.22 12.56
C TRP A 28 10.99 -12.39 12.24
N THR A 29 11.29 -13.44 11.46
CA THR A 29 12.63 -13.66 10.90
C THR A 29 12.91 -12.69 9.75
N GLU A 30 14.19 -12.38 9.53
CA GLU A 30 14.65 -11.53 8.42
C GLU A 30 14.12 -12.01 7.05
N ASN A 31 14.08 -13.32 6.84
CA ASN A 31 13.51 -13.93 5.62
C ASN A 31 12.01 -13.65 5.46
N GLY A 32 11.25 -13.62 6.56
CA GLY A 32 9.83 -13.27 6.57
C GLY A 32 9.60 -11.80 6.22
N LEU A 33 10.38 -10.92 6.83
CA LEU A 33 10.40 -9.48 6.54
C LEU A 33 10.71 -9.19 5.07
N ARG A 34 11.76 -9.81 4.51
CA ARG A 34 12.13 -9.65 3.10
C ARG A 34 11.02 -10.10 2.14
N LYS A 35 10.36 -11.21 2.44
CA LYS A 35 9.20 -11.69 1.66
C LYS A 35 8.02 -10.72 1.73
N PHE A 36 7.77 -10.13 2.89
CA PHE A 36 6.72 -9.13 3.07
C PHE A 36 7.00 -7.89 2.24
N PHE A 37 8.18 -7.26 2.41
CA PHE A 37 8.55 -6.06 1.67
C PHE A 37 8.57 -6.30 0.16
N GLY A 38 9.04 -7.45 -0.31
CA GLY A 38 8.99 -7.79 -1.73
C GLY A 38 7.57 -7.86 -2.31
N LYS A 39 6.59 -8.36 -1.53
CA LYS A 39 5.17 -8.32 -1.94
C LYS A 39 4.59 -6.91 -1.86
N PHE A 40 4.98 -6.16 -0.84
CA PHE A 40 4.52 -4.81 -0.63
C PHE A 40 4.96 -3.88 -1.76
N GLU A 41 6.25 -3.89 -2.12
CA GLU A 41 6.81 -3.10 -3.23
C GLU A 41 6.15 -3.43 -4.57
N LYS A 42 5.98 -4.72 -4.89
CA LYS A 42 5.27 -5.15 -6.11
C LYS A 42 3.86 -4.59 -6.15
N THR A 43 3.20 -4.53 -5.01
CA THR A 43 1.84 -4.00 -4.95
C THR A 43 1.81 -2.49 -5.10
N LEU A 44 2.77 -1.76 -4.52
CA LEU A 44 2.93 -0.32 -4.76
C LEU A 44 3.21 -0.04 -6.24
N GLN A 45 4.02 -0.86 -6.90
CA GLN A 45 4.24 -0.76 -8.35
C GLN A 45 2.94 -0.95 -9.14
N LEU A 46 2.14 -1.97 -8.81
CA LEU A 46 0.82 -2.17 -9.44
C LEU A 46 -0.13 -1.00 -9.21
N ILE A 47 -0.15 -0.44 -7.99
CA ILE A 47 -0.93 0.76 -7.67
C ILE A 47 -0.44 1.97 -8.47
N SER A 48 0.87 2.15 -8.61
CA SER A 48 1.45 3.23 -9.40
C SER A 48 1.20 3.05 -10.89
N GLN A 49 1.20 1.84 -11.43
CA GLN A 49 1.01 1.62 -12.87
C GLN A 49 -0.47 1.66 -13.26
N ASN A 50 -1.32 1.00 -12.50
CA ASN A 50 -2.75 0.92 -12.79
C ASN A 50 -3.60 0.90 -11.51
N PRO A 51 -3.79 2.06 -10.85
CA PRO A 51 -4.55 2.15 -9.61
C PRO A 51 -6.02 1.71 -9.76
N GLN A 52 -6.54 1.66 -11.00
CA GLN A 52 -7.94 1.33 -11.25
C GLN A 52 -8.25 -0.17 -11.22
N ILE A 53 -7.25 -1.06 -11.21
CA ILE A 53 -7.47 -2.52 -11.09
C ILE A 53 -8.02 -2.92 -9.72
N PHE A 54 -7.77 -2.09 -8.69
CA PHE A 54 -8.16 -2.39 -7.33
C PHE A 54 -9.60 -1.95 -7.05
N ARG A 55 -10.38 -2.76 -6.34
CA ARG A 55 -11.79 -2.47 -6.06
C ARG A 55 -11.97 -1.20 -5.23
N LEU A 56 -13.02 -0.43 -5.52
CA LEU A 56 -13.52 0.61 -4.63
C LEU A 56 -14.02 0.02 -3.31
N THR A 57 -13.89 0.76 -2.22
CA THR A 57 -14.55 0.40 -0.97
C THR A 57 -15.94 1.03 -0.89
N ASN A 58 -16.89 0.29 -0.34
CA ASN A 58 -18.24 0.80 -0.06
C ASN A 58 -18.25 1.78 1.13
N LYS A 59 -17.17 1.85 1.92
CA LYS A 59 -17.12 2.66 3.15
C LYS A 59 -16.77 4.13 2.92
N ARG A 60 -16.05 4.45 1.84
CA ARG A 60 -15.55 5.80 1.56
C ARG A 60 -15.57 6.07 0.06
N LYS A 61 -16.15 7.19 -0.37
CA LYS A 61 -16.24 7.58 -1.78
C LYS A 61 -14.84 7.71 -2.40
N ASN A 62 -14.67 7.15 -3.60
CA ASN A 62 -13.43 7.18 -4.40
C ASN A 62 -12.18 6.60 -3.72
N VAL A 63 -12.35 5.82 -2.65
CA VAL A 63 -11.26 5.08 -2.02
C VAL A 63 -11.21 3.67 -2.60
N ARG A 64 -10.01 3.20 -2.93
CA ARG A 64 -9.74 1.84 -3.38
C ARG A 64 -9.02 1.07 -2.29
N LYS A 65 -9.24 -0.24 -2.26
CA LYS A 65 -8.64 -1.15 -1.29
C LYS A 65 -7.80 -2.18 -2.01
N CYS A 66 -6.57 -2.33 -1.56
CA CYS A 66 -5.69 -3.44 -1.92
C CYS A 66 -5.49 -4.34 -0.70
N VAL A 67 -5.52 -5.66 -0.90
CA VAL A 67 -5.32 -6.66 0.15
C VAL A 67 -4.06 -7.45 -0.20
N PHE A 68 -3.03 -7.36 0.64
CA PHE A 68 -1.75 -8.05 0.42
C PHE A 68 -1.74 -9.42 1.10
N SER A 69 -2.42 -9.52 2.24
CA SER A 69 -2.52 -10.73 3.06
C SER A 69 -3.86 -10.77 3.78
N ARG A 70 -4.13 -11.86 4.49
CA ARG A 70 -5.36 -12.02 5.28
C ARG A 70 -5.55 -10.89 6.30
N THR A 71 -4.46 -10.33 6.82
CA THR A 71 -4.47 -9.30 7.87
C THR A 71 -4.15 -7.90 7.32
N LEU A 72 -3.34 -7.80 6.27
CA LEU A 72 -2.81 -6.52 5.79
C LEU A 72 -3.53 -6.04 4.52
N LYS A 73 -3.92 -4.76 4.56
CA LYS A 73 -4.62 -4.04 3.51
C LYS A 73 -4.12 -2.61 3.45
N THR A 74 -4.13 -2.01 2.26
CA THR A 74 -3.86 -0.59 2.06
C THR A 74 -5.05 0.05 1.40
N LEU A 75 -5.37 1.26 1.84
CA LEU A 75 -6.38 2.11 1.22
C LEU A 75 -5.68 3.23 0.47
N PHE A 76 -6.24 3.64 -0.66
CA PHE A 76 -5.70 4.75 -1.41
C PHE A 76 -6.77 5.48 -2.21
N LYS A 77 -6.47 6.73 -2.58
CA LYS A 77 -7.26 7.54 -3.52
C LYS A 77 -6.41 7.86 -4.73
N LYS A 78 -7.03 7.83 -5.91
CA LYS A 78 -6.42 8.32 -7.15
C LYS A 78 -6.89 9.76 -7.39
N LEU A 79 -5.95 10.68 -7.58
CA LEU A 79 -6.21 12.09 -7.84
C LEU A 79 -5.37 12.57 -9.03
N LYS A 80 -5.99 12.89 -10.17
CA LYS A 80 -5.29 13.27 -11.41
C LYS A 80 -4.19 12.26 -11.77
N SER A 81 -2.90 12.60 -11.60
CA SER A 81 -1.71 11.79 -11.83
C SER A 81 -1.05 11.27 -10.53
N LEU A 82 -1.73 11.43 -9.40
CA LEU A 82 -1.27 11.06 -8.06
C LEU A 82 -2.09 9.90 -7.50
N VAL A 83 -1.44 9.10 -6.66
CA VAL A 83 -2.07 8.17 -5.73
C VAL A 83 -1.71 8.60 -4.32
N ILE A 84 -2.71 8.73 -3.46
CA ILE A 84 -2.53 9.08 -2.05
C ILE A 84 -2.86 7.84 -1.21
N LEU A 85 -1.89 7.30 -0.49
CA LEU A 85 -2.09 6.22 0.47
C LEU A 85 -2.66 6.78 1.78
N ILE A 86 -3.64 6.08 2.34
CA ILE A 86 -4.40 6.45 3.54
C ILE A 86 -4.38 5.27 4.51
#